data_AF-W9DQ55-F1
#
_entry.id   AF-W9DQ55-F1
#
_cell.length_a   1.000
_cell.length_b   1.000
_cell.length_c   1.000
_cell.angle_alpha   90.00
_cell.angle_beta   90.00
_cell.angle_gamma   90.00
#
_symmetry.space_group_name_H-M   'P 1'
#
loop_
_entity.id
_entity.type
_entity.pdbx_description
1 polymer ?
#
loop_
_entity_poly.entity_id
_entity_poly.type
_entity_poly.pdbx_seq_one_letter_code
_entity_poly.pdbx_strand_id
1 'polypeptide(L)'
;MSELVTLLVQAGAILGGLGLAVGVMLVVASKKFKVETNPLVDEIVEVLPGANCGACGYAGCADFAERVVNEGAPINGCPVGGFDVAKEIGGILGQEVAEGEEQYPFVRCNGGLNCVDRFEYVGFEDCKAVMMLSDGEKGCNYGCMGRGTCVRACPFDALSIGEDRLPHVNKNLCTSCGLCIASCPNDILVFAKESEKVHVLCMSHDKGKAVKESCTVGCIGCKICEKNCPEEAITVTKFLAEIDQDKCTACGICVEKCPQNTIAIR
;
A
#
# COMPACT_ATOMS: atom_id res chain seq x y z
N MET A 1 34.48 -57.34 24.59
CA MET A 1 33.29 -57.43 23.72
C MET A 1 32.00 -57.29 24.53
N SER A 2 31.89 -57.90 25.72
CA SER A 2 30.74 -57.74 26.61
C SER A 2 30.52 -56.30 27.10
N GLU A 3 31.56 -55.61 27.59
CA GLU A 3 31.40 -54.24 28.13
C GLU A 3 30.94 -53.21 27.11
N LEU A 4 31.46 -53.26 25.88
CA LEU A 4 31.05 -52.37 24.79
C LEU A 4 29.58 -52.57 24.42
N VAL A 5 29.12 -53.83 24.40
CA VAL A 5 27.71 -54.18 24.15
C VAL A 5 26.83 -53.67 25.29
N THR A 6 27.27 -53.80 26.54
CA THR A 6 26.53 -53.26 27.70
C THR A 6 26.40 -51.73 27.64
N LEU A 7 27.48 -51.02 27.29
CA LEU A 7 27.48 -49.56 27.12
C LEU A 7 26.54 -49.11 25.99
N LEU A 8 26.55 -49.80 24.84
CA LEU A 8 25.67 -49.49 23.72
C LEU A 8 24.19 -49.72 24.07
N VAL A 9 23.87 -50.80 24.79
CA VAL A 9 22.50 -51.08 25.26
C VAL A 9 22.05 -50.03 26.27
N GLN A 10 22.90 -49.63 27.22
CA GLN A 10 22.59 -48.58 28.18
C GLN A 10 22.38 -47.22 27.51
N ALA A 11 23.26 -46.84 26.57
CA ALA A 11 23.12 -45.59 25.82
C ALA A 11 21.82 -45.58 24.98
N GLY A 12 21.50 -46.68 24.30
CA GLY A 12 20.25 -46.84 23.56
C GLY A 12 19.01 -46.77 24.45
N ALA A 13 19.05 -47.38 25.64
CA ALA A 13 17.96 -47.33 26.60
C ALA A 13 17.74 -45.91 27.15
N ILE A 14 18.82 -45.17 27.45
CA ILE A 14 18.75 -43.79 27.93
C ILE A 14 18.18 -42.87 26.85
N LEU A 15 18.70 -42.95 25.63
CA LEU A 15 18.22 -42.11 24.50
C LEU A 15 16.78 -42.45 24.13
N GLY A 16 16.42 -43.74 24.09
CA GLY A 16 15.06 -44.20 23.82
C GLY A 16 14.08 -43.77 24.91
N GLY A 17 14.47 -43.91 26.19
CA GLY A 17 13.67 -43.48 27.33
C GLY A 17 13.45 -41.97 27.37
N LEU A 18 14.50 -41.18 27.11
CA LEU A 18 14.40 -39.73 27.03
C LEU A 18 13.52 -39.30 25.85
N GLY A 19 13.70 -39.90 24.68
CA GLY A 19 12.88 -39.62 23.50
C GLY A 19 11.40 -39.92 23.73
N LEU A 20 11.10 -41.04 24.38
CA LEU A 20 9.73 -41.41 24.73
C LEU A 20 9.13 -40.47 25.79
N ALA A 21 9.91 -40.09 26.81
CA ALA A 21 9.47 -39.14 27.83
C ALA A 21 9.16 -37.76 27.24
N VAL A 22 10.05 -37.23 26.39
CA VAL A 22 9.84 -35.95 25.71
C VAL A 22 8.68 -36.03 24.72
N GLY A 23 8.56 -37.12 23.96
CA GLY A 23 7.44 -37.34 23.04
C GLY A 23 6.08 -37.36 23.75
N VAL A 24 5.98 -38.09 24.86
CA VAL A 24 4.77 -38.11 25.70
C VAL A 24 4.48 -36.72 26.27
N MET A 25 5.50 -36.02 26.77
CA MET A 25 5.35 -34.65 27.28
C MET A 25 4.81 -33.70 26.20
N LEU A 26 5.33 -33.76 24.96
CA LEU A 26 4.89 -32.93 23.85
C LEU A 26 3.45 -33.25 23.43
N VAL A 27 3.05 -34.52 23.40
CA VAL A 27 1.65 -34.92 23.09
C VAL A 27 0.70 -34.44 24.18
N VAL A 28 1.08 -34.57 25.46
CA VAL A 28 0.28 -34.08 26.59
C VAL A 28 0.17 -32.55 26.54
N ALA A 29 1.27 -31.85 26.28
CA ALA A 29 1.28 -30.40 26.13
C ALA A 29 0.40 -29.96 24.94
N SER A 30 0.57 -30.58 23.77
CA SER A 30 -0.22 -30.28 22.57
C SER A 30 -1.71 -30.44 22.79
N LYS A 31 -2.16 -31.50 23.48
CA LYS A 31 -3.58 -31.69 23.81
C LYS A 31 -4.07 -30.73 24.89
N LYS A 32 -3.26 -30.46 25.92
CA LYS A 32 -3.64 -29.59 27.04
C LYS A 32 -3.74 -28.12 26.65
N PHE A 33 -2.90 -27.69 25.71
CA PHE A 33 -2.84 -26.32 25.21
C PHE A 33 -3.48 -26.15 23.83
N LYS A 34 -4.22 -27.16 23.34
CA LYS A 34 -4.99 -27.03 22.09
C LYS A 34 -6.06 -25.95 22.30
N VAL A 35 -5.91 -24.83 21.60
CA VAL A 35 -6.93 -23.78 21.55
C VAL A 35 -8.02 -24.26 20.58
N GLU A 36 -9.28 -24.22 21.00
CA GLU A 36 -10.40 -24.47 20.11
C GLU A 36 -10.57 -23.25 19.20
N THR A 37 -10.13 -23.37 17.96
CA THR A 37 -10.40 -22.40 16.89
C THR A 37 -11.80 -22.63 16.36
N ASN A 38 -12.49 -21.54 16.02
CA ASN A 38 -13.74 -21.64 15.27
C ASN A 38 -13.41 -22.30 13.91
N PRO A 39 -14.07 -23.41 13.51
CA PRO A 39 -13.77 -24.09 12.25
C PRO A 39 -13.79 -23.18 11.02
N LEU A 40 -14.62 -22.13 11.06
CA LEU A 40 -14.70 -21.12 9.98
C LEU A 40 -13.39 -20.34 9.81
N VAL A 41 -12.60 -20.16 10.87
CA VAL A 41 -11.29 -19.50 10.79
C VAL A 41 -10.34 -20.36 9.96
N ASP A 42 -10.31 -21.66 10.21
CA ASP A 42 -9.44 -22.59 9.49
C ASP A 42 -9.85 -22.65 8.00
N GLU A 43 -11.15 -22.71 7.70
CA GLU A 43 -11.68 -22.65 6.33
C GLU A 43 -11.28 -21.35 5.61
N ILE A 44 -11.37 -20.20 6.29
CA ILE A 44 -10.96 -18.91 5.70
C ILE A 44 -9.44 -18.85 5.48
N VAL A 45 -8.64 -19.44 6.38
CA VAL A 45 -7.18 -19.47 6.20
C VAL A 45 -6.77 -20.25 4.95
N GLU A 46 -7.50 -21.32 4.60
CA GLU A 46 -7.20 -22.14 3.41
C GLU A 46 -7.45 -21.41 2.09
N VAL A 47 -8.43 -20.49 2.04
CA VAL A 47 -8.74 -19.69 0.84
C VAL A 47 -7.88 -18.43 0.73
N LEU A 48 -7.26 -17.98 1.82
CA LEU A 48 -6.37 -16.82 1.80
C LEU A 48 -5.07 -17.11 1.03
N PRO A 49 -4.43 -16.09 0.43
CA PRO A 49 -3.18 -16.28 -0.34
C PRO A 49 -1.98 -16.83 0.44
N GLY A 50 -2.06 -16.96 1.77
CA GLY A 50 -0.97 -17.46 2.62
C GLY A 50 0.28 -16.55 2.69
N ALA A 51 0.24 -15.37 2.08
CA ALA A 51 1.42 -14.49 1.93
C ALA A 51 1.89 -13.84 3.24
N ASN A 52 1.03 -13.74 4.27
CA ASN A 52 1.33 -13.11 5.56
C ASN A 52 2.01 -11.72 5.44
N CYS A 53 1.60 -10.93 4.46
CA CYS A 53 2.26 -9.67 4.10
C CYS A 53 1.82 -8.45 4.93
N GLY A 54 0.73 -8.55 5.69
CA GLY A 54 0.18 -7.47 6.50
C GLY A 54 -0.46 -6.31 5.72
N ALA A 55 -0.65 -6.42 4.40
CA ALA A 55 -1.26 -5.37 3.58
C ALA A 55 -2.69 -5.00 4.01
N CYS A 56 -3.42 -5.94 4.60
CA CYS A 56 -4.75 -5.73 5.17
C CYS A 56 -4.74 -5.07 6.57
N GLY A 57 -3.56 -4.79 7.14
CA GLY A 57 -3.40 -4.20 8.48
C GLY A 57 -3.37 -5.20 9.64
N TYR A 58 -3.43 -6.51 9.35
CA TYR A 58 -3.39 -7.59 10.34
C TYR A 58 -2.03 -8.31 10.35
N ALA A 59 -1.71 -9.03 11.43
CA ALA A 59 -0.39 -9.65 11.61
C ALA A 59 -0.10 -10.79 10.61
N GLY A 60 -1.14 -11.38 10.01
CA GLY A 60 -1.02 -12.45 9.02
C GLY A 60 -2.38 -12.95 8.55
N CYS A 61 -2.37 -13.98 7.69
CA CYS A 61 -3.61 -14.56 7.16
C CYS A 61 -4.49 -15.18 8.26
N ALA A 62 -3.88 -15.84 9.24
CA ALA A 62 -4.62 -16.42 10.38
C ALA A 62 -5.26 -15.34 11.28
N ASP A 63 -4.53 -14.27 11.59
CA ASP A 63 -5.08 -13.14 12.36
C ASP A 63 -6.22 -12.46 11.57
N PHE A 64 -6.05 -12.21 10.26
CA PHE A 64 -7.14 -11.68 9.45
C PHE A 64 -8.38 -12.58 9.47
N ALA A 65 -8.22 -13.89 9.27
CA ALA A 65 -9.32 -14.85 9.32
C ALA A 65 -10.05 -14.83 10.67
N GLU A 66 -9.30 -14.81 11.78
CA GLU A 66 -9.85 -14.73 13.13
C GLU A 66 -10.68 -13.45 13.32
N ARG A 67 -10.17 -12.30 12.86
CA ARG A 67 -10.85 -11.01 12.97
C ARG A 67 -12.10 -10.93 12.10
N VAL A 68 -12.08 -11.54 10.91
CA VAL A 68 -13.25 -11.62 10.03
C VAL A 68 -14.37 -12.40 10.71
N VAL A 69 -14.06 -13.53 11.33
CA VAL A 69 -15.05 -14.39 11.98
C VAL A 69 -15.54 -13.82 13.31
N ASN A 70 -14.62 -13.36 14.17
CA ASN A 70 -14.93 -13.07 15.57
C ASN A 70 -15.11 -11.58 15.88
N GLU A 71 -14.55 -10.69 15.06
CA GLU A 71 -14.47 -9.26 15.36
C GLU A 71 -15.08 -8.35 14.28
N GLY A 72 -15.65 -8.95 13.22
CA GLY A 72 -16.34 -8.23 12.16
C GLY A 72 -15.40 -7.46 11.22
N ALA A 73 -14.16 -7.94 11.02
CA ALA A 73 -13.31 -7.40 9.97
C ALA A 73 -13.98 -7.56 8.58
N PRO A 74 -13.77 -6.63 7.64
CA PRO A 74 -14.38 -6.71 6.33
C PRO A 74 -13.97 -7.97 5.56
N ILE A 75 -14.94 -8.67 4.98
CA ILE A 75 -14.74 -9.89 4.18
C ILE A 75 -13.83 -9.63 2.97
N ASN A 76 -13.97 -8.46 2.36
CA ASN A 76 -13.14 -7.98 1.26
C ASN A 76 -11.84 -7.29 1.72
N GLY A 77 -11.42 -7.51 2.98
CA GLY A 77 -10.26 -6.85 3.56
C GLY A 77 -8.91 -7.32 3.06
N CYS A 78 -8.83 -8.43 2.30
CA CYS A 78 -7.56 -8.92 1.74
C CYS A 78 -7.31 -8.34 0.34
N PRO A 79 -6.48 -7.28 0.19
CA PRO A 79 -6.28 -6.67 -1.11
C PRO A 79 -5.51 -7.59 -2.08
N VAL A 80 -4.61 -8.43 -1.56
CA VAL A 80 -3.82 -9.37 -2.39
C VAL A 80 -4.69 -10.48 -2.97
N GLY A 81 -5.68 -10.95 -2.19
CA GLY A 81 -6.63 -11.96 -2.65
C GLY A 81 -7.72 -11.39 -3.57
N GLY A 82 -7.96 -10.09 -3.49
CA GLY A 82 -8.94 -9.41 -4.33
C GLY A 82 -10.36 -9.91 -4.14
N PHE A 83 -11.20 -9.69 -5.16
CA PHE A 83 -12.61 -10.06 -5.13
C PHE A 83 -12.83 -11.58 -5.09
N ASP A 84 -11.97 -12.37 -5.75
CA ASP A 84 -12.10 -13.83 -5.79
C ASP A 84 -12.04 -14.43 -4.38
N VAL A 85 -11.03 -14.05 -3.59
CA VAL A 85 -10.91 -14.50 -2.19
C VAL A 85 -12.05 -13.96 -1.35
N ALA A 86 -12.46 -12.70 -1.54
CA ALA A 86 -13.59 -12.12 -0.82
C ALA A 86 -14.89 -12.91 -1.05
N LYS A 87 -15.13 -13.35 -2.29
CA LYS A 87 -16.28 -14.17 -2.66
C LYS A 87 -16.26 -15.55 -2.02
N GLU A 88 -15.09 -16.19 -1.96
CA GLU A 88 -14.93 -17.48 -1.27
C GLU A 88 -15.20 -17.34 0.25
N ILE A 89 -14.64 -16.31 0.89
CA ILE A 89 -14.90 -16.00 2.30
C ILE A 89 -16.39 -15.70 2.55
N GLY A 90 -17.02 -14.92 1.66
CA GLY A 90 -18.46 -14.67 1.69
C GLY A 90 -19.29 -15.96 1.62
N GLY A 91 -18.88 -16.91 0.77
CA GLY A 91 -19.49 -18.24 0.69
C GLY A 91 -19.40 -19.03 2.00
N ILE A 92 -18.24 -19.00 2.66
CA ILE A 92 -18.01 -19.66 3.97
C ILE A 92 -18.92 -19.03 5.05
N LEU A 93 -19.07 -17.72 5.05
CA LEU A 93 -19.84 -16.98 6.05
C LEU A 93 -21.33 -16.82 5.71
N GLY A 94 -21.76 -17.29 4.53
CA GLY A 94 -23.12 -17.10 4.02
C GLY A 94 -23.49 -15.64 3.77
N GLN A 95 -22.51 -14.79 3.43
CA GLN A 95 -22.71 -13.36 3.15
C GLN A 95 -22.50 -13.08 1.65
N GLU A 96 -23.38 -12.27 1.07
CA GLU A 96 -23.19 -11.78 -0.29
C GLU A 96 -22.11 -10.69 -0.32
N VAL A 97 -21.19 -10.79 -1.28
CA VAL A 97 -20.11 -9.82 -1.48
C VAL A 97 -20.31 -9.15 -2.82
N ALA A 98 -20.47 -7.84 -2.80
CA ALA A 98 -20.51 -7.04 -4.01
C ALA A 98 -19.09 -6.72 -4.47
N GLU A 99 -18.85 -6.83 -5.78
CA GLU A 99 -17.61 -6.40 -6.40
C GLU A 99 -17.55 -4.87 -6.36
N GLY A 100 -16.48 -4.34 -5.77
CA GLY A 100 -16.19 -2.90 -5.79
C GLY A 100 -15.47 -2.52 -7.08
N GLU A 101 -15.47 -1.24 -7.40
CA GLU A 101 -14.65 -0.74 -8.50
C GLU A 101 -13.16 -0.89 -8.18
N GLU A 102 -12.39 -1.37 -9.16
CA GLU A 102 -10.93 -1.47 -9.04
C GLU A 102 -10.30 -0.10 -8.80
N GLN A 103 -9.31 -0.07 -7.91
CA GLN A 103 -8.58 1.14 -7.57
C GLN A 103 -7.09 0.91 -7.76
N TYR A 104 -6.36 1.95 -8.16
CA TYR A 104 -4.93 1.87 -8.41
C TYR A 104 -4.19 3.01 -7.70
N PRO A 105 -2.94 2.79 -7.27
CA PRO A 105 -2.11 3.88 -6.80
C PRO A 105 -1.92 4.94 -7.90
N PHE A 106 -2.32 6.16 -7.58
CA PHE A 106 -2.24 7.34 -8.42
C PHE A 106 -1.25 8.34 -7.84
N VAL A 107 -0.44 8.94 -8.72
CA VAL A 107 0.65 9.84 -8.33
C VAL A 107 0.17 11.29 -8.39
N ARG A 108 -0.02 11.92 -7.23
CA ARG A 108 -0.37 13.35 -7.08
C ARG A 108 0.83 14.28 -7.22
N CYS A 109 1.67 14.02 -8.22
CA CYS A 109 2.82 14.87 -8.53
C CYS A 109 3.16 14.79 -10.02
N ASN A 110 3.23 15.94 -10.68
CA ASN A 110 3.83 16.08 -12.03
C ASN A 110 5.18 16.81 -12.00
N GLY A 111 5.73 17.01 -10.79
CA GLY A 111 6.90 17.85 -10.54
C GLY A 111 8.17 17.31 -11.18
N GLY A 112 8.53 16.04 -10.96
CA GLY A 112 9.59 15.32 -11.68
C GLY A 112 10.81 16.18 -12.05
N LEU A 113 11.06 16.28 -13.37
CA LEU A 113 12.07 17.15 -14.00
C LEU A 113 11.70 18.65 -14.03
N ASN A 114 10.43 18.99 -13.87
CA ASN A 114 9.91 20.37 -13.81
C ASN A 114 10.17 21.06 -12.46
N CYS A 115 10.62 20.31 -11.45
CA CYS A 115 11.00 20.82 -10.14
C CYS A 115 12.51 20.93 -10.04
N VAL A 116 12.98 22.10 -9.58
CA VAL A 116 14.41 22.39 -9.41
C VAL A 116 15.03 21.47 -8.37
N ASP A 117 16.29 21.11 -8.57
CA ASP A 117 17.10 20.41 -7.57
C ASP A 117 17.94 21.44 -6.81
N ARG A 118 17.93 21.37 -5.47
CA ARG A 118 18.70 22.24 -4.56
C ARG A 118 20.16 21.83 -4.49
N PHE A 119 20.43 20.54 -4.62
CA PHE A 119 21.75 19.94 -4.60
C PHE A 119 21.73 18.61 -5.38
N GLU A 120 22.91 18.15 -5.79
CA GLU A 120 23.06 16.83 -6.39
C GLU A 120 23.18 15.78 -5.29
N TYR A 121 22.20 14.88 -5.19
CA TYR A 121 22.27 13.75 -4.29
C TYR A 121 23.07 12.59 -4.90
N VAL A 122 24.14 12.19 -4.22
CA VAL A 122 24.91 10.99 -4.54
C VAL A 122 24.82 10.05 -3.34
N GLY A 123 24.04 8.97 -3.48
CA GLY A 123 23.78 8.05 -2.38
C GLY A 123 22.93 6.86 -2.80
N PHE A 124 22.31 6.21 -1.81
CA PHE A 124 21.38 5.12 -2.06
C PHE A 124 20.10 5.67 -2.69
N GLU A 125 19.62 5.03 -3.75
CA GLU A 125 18.34 5.35 -4.36
C GLU A 125 17.20 5.04 -3.38
N ASP A 126 16.92 5.93 -2.43
CA ASP A 126 15.82 5.84 -1.47
C ASP A 126 15.28 7.23 -1.11
N CYS A 127 13.96 7.42 -1.27
CA CYS A 127 13.30 8.69 -0.95
C CYS A 127 13.47 9.02 0.53
N LYS A 128 13.36 8.04 1.44
CA LYS A 128 13.56 8.24 2.87
C LYS A 128 15.00 8.65 3.17
N ALA A 129 15.98 8.08 2.47
CA ALA A 129 17.39 8.45 2.67
C ALA A 129 17.68 9.90 2.24
N VAL A 130 17.19 10.32 1.07
CA VAL A 130 17.37 11.72 0.62
C VAL A 130 16.59 12.70 1.48
N MET A 131 15.41 12.33 1.98
CA MET A 131 14.61 13.17 2.89
C MET A 131 15.31 13.49 4.21
N MET A 132 16.24 12.63 4.67
CA MET A 132 17.07 12.91 5.85
C MET A 132 18.09 14.04 5.63
N LEU A 133 18.31 14.44 4.37
CA LEU A 133 19.21 15.51 3.98
C LEU A 133 18.38 16.74 3.58
N SER A 134 18.15 17.64 4.55
CA SER A 134 17.49 18.93 4.32
C SER A 134 16.09 18.80 3.66
N ASP A 135 15.29 17.83 4.10
CA ASP A 135 13.94 17.55 3.61
C ASP A 135 13.87 17.20 2.11
N GLY A 136 14.95 16.65 1.58
CA GLY A 136 15.05 16.19 0.20
C GLY A 136 15.82 17.14 -0.72
N GLU A 137 16.23 16.60 -1.87
CA GLU A 137 17.00 17.33 -2.88
C GLU A 137 16.14 18.31 -3.70
N LYS A 138 14.82 18.14 -3.71
CA LYS A 138 13.92 18.94 -4.53
C LYS A 138 13.67 20.31 -3.91
N GLY A 139 13.47 21.29 -4.77
CA GLY A 139 13.00 22.62 -4.39
C GLY A 139 11.65 22.59 -3.67
N CYS A 140 10.83 21.57 -3.92
CA CYS A 140 9.55 21.32 -3.28
C CYS A 140 9.65 20.14 -2.29
N ASN A 141 9.30 20.38 -1.03
CA ASN A 141 9.34 19.34 0.03
C ASN A 141 8.14 18.38 -0.02
N TYR A 142 7.11 18.68 -0.83
CA TYR A 142 5.88 17.89 -0.93
C TYR A 142 5.88 16.92 -2.11
N GLY A 143 6.76 17.13 -3.08
CA GLY A 143 6.76 16.40 -4.34
C GLY A 143 7.41 15.03 -4.28
N CYS A 144 7.40 14.33 -5.41
CA CYS A 144 8.19 13.12 -5.56
C CYS A 144 9.69 13.44 -5.54
N MET A 145 10.46 12.66 -4.79
CA MET A 145 11.93 12.72 -4.81
C MET A 145 12.54 11.88 -5.94
N GLY A 146 11.77 11.00 -6.58
CA GLY A 146 12.24 10.20 -7.72
C GLY A 146 13.19 9.04 -7.36
N ARG A 147 13.33 8.68 -6.08
CA ARG A 147 14.32 7.69 -5.58
C ARG A 147 13.74 6.29 -5.28
N GLY A 148 12.52 5.99 -5.75
CA GLY A 148 12.04 4.61 -5.83
C GLY A 148 11.71 3.87 -4.52
N THR A 149 11.46 4.54 -3.39
CA THR A 149 10.99 3.84 -2.16
C THR A 149 9.71 3.06 -2.40
N CYS A 150 8.76 3.62 -3.15
CA CYS A 150 7.54 2.94 -3.55
C CYS A 150 7.78 1.75 -4.49
N VAL A 151 8.82 1.81 -5.33
CA VAL A 151 9.23 0.71 -6.21
C VAL A 151 9.72 -0.47 -5.38
N ARG A 152 10.65 -0.24 -4.44
CA ARG A 152 11.13 -1.30 -3.53
C ARG A 152 10.06 -1.86 -2.61
N ALA A 153 9.05 -1.05 -2.26
CA ALA A 153 7.95 -1.50 -1.43
C ALA A 153 6.96 -2.40 -2.17
N CYS A 154 6.98 -2.44 -3.51
CA CYS A 154 6.06 -3.24 -4.29
C CYS A 154 6.57 -4.68 -4.44
N PRO A 155 5.87 -5.71 -3.92
CA PRO A 155 6.27 -7.10 -4.08
C PRO A 155 5.85 -7.70 -5.44
N PHE A 156 5.14 -6.92 -6.27
CA PHE A 156 4.57 -7.35 -7.55
C PHE A 156 5.22 -6.68 -8.76
N ASP A 157 6.30 -5.92 -8.55
CA ASP A 157 6.99 -5.16 -9.60
C ASP A 157 6.06 -4.24 -10.43
N ALA A 158 4.97 -3.78 -9.82
CA ALA A 158 3.96 -2.94 -10.46
C ALA A 158 4.39 -1.47 -10.58
N LEU A 159 5.51 -1.06 -9.98
CA LEU A 159 6.00 0.31 -10.02
C LEU A 159 7.40 0.38 -10.63
N SER A 160 7.65 1.46 -11.37
CA SER A 160 8.98 1.83 -11.87
C SER A 160 9.18 3.35 -11.75
N ILE A 161 10.43 3.81 -11.72
CA ILE A 161 10.71 5.25 -11.87
C ILE A 161 10.96 5.52 -13.36
N GLY A 162 10.17 6.43 -13.93
CA GLY A 162 10.30 6.84 -15.33
C GLY A 162 11.43 7.84 -15.54
N GLU A 163 11.71 8.13 -16.82
CA GLU A 163 12.68 9.15 -17.22
C GLU A 163 12.31 10.56 -16.72
N ASP A 164 11.02 10.79 -16.47
CA ASP A 164 10.47 12.00 -15.86
C ASP A 164 10.78 12.14 -14.35
N ARG A 165 11.49 11.16 -13.76
CA ARG A 165 11.77 11.05 -12.32
C ARG A 165 10.51 10.93 -11.46
N LEU A 166 9.44 10.35 -12.01
CA LEU A 166 8.20 10.06 -11.30
C LEU A 166 7.92 8.55 -11.29
N PRO A 167 7.18 8.04 -10.30
CA PRO A 167 6.72 6.66 -10.30
C PRO A 167 5.65 6.44 -11.38
N HIS A 168 5.76 5.33 -12.12
CA HIS A 168 4.77 4.85 -13.08
C HIS A 168 4.21 3.52 -12.59
N VAL A 169 2.88 3.40 -12.60
CA VAL A 169 2.17 2.24 -12.08
C VAL A 169 1.66 1.39 -13.25
N ASN A 170 2.06 0.13 -13.30
CA ASN A 170 1.53 -0.86 -14.22
C ASN A 170 0.25 -1.47 -13.62
N LYS A 171 -0.91 -1.03 -14.11
CA LYS A 171 -2.22 -1.51 -13.65
C LYS A 171 -2.37 -3.03 -13.76
N ASN A 172 -1.76 -3.67 -14.78
CA ASN A 172 -1.88 -5.11 -15.01
C ASN A 172 -1.15 -5.98 -13.95
N LEU A 173 -0.19 -5.40 -13.23
CA LEU A 173 0.56 -6.10 -12.18
C LEU A 173 0.13 -5.65 -10.78
N CYS A 174 -0.63 -4.57 -10.68
CA CYS A 174 -1.01 -3.98 -9.40
C CYS A 174 -2.16 -4.76 -8.78
N THR A 175 -2.00 -5.19 -7.54
CA THR A 175 -3.05 -5.86 -6.76
C THR A 175 -3.69 -4.92 -5.72
N SER A 176 -3.49 -3.61 -5.86
CA SER A 176 -4.09 -2.60 -4.97
C SER A 176 -3.80 -2.79 -3.48
N CYS A 177 -2.64 -3.37 -3.13
CA CYS A 177 -2.26 -3.67 -1.73
C CYS A 177 -1.87 -2.46 -0.88
N GLY A 178 -1.67 -1.28 -1.47
CA GLY A 178 -1.39 -0.04 -0.75
C GLY A 178 0.01 0.09 -0.12
N LEU A 179 0.88 -0.93 -0.23
CA LEU A 179 2.24 -0.87 0.34
C LEU A 179 3.06 0.31 -0.20
N CYS A 180 2.91 0.63 -1.49
CA CYS A 180 3.59 1.78 -2.10
C CYS A 180 3.10 3.12 -1.52
N ILE A 181 1.79 3.24 -1.24
CA ILE A 181 1.18 4.40 -0.60
C ILE A 181 1.75 4.57 0.81
N ALA A 182 1.67 3.52 1.64
CA ALA A 182 2.18 3.54 3.02
C ALA A 182 3.70 3.78 3.11
N SER A 183 4.46 3.40 2.09
CA SER A 183 5.91 3.60 2.07
C SER A 183 6.36 5.00 1.67
N CYS A 184 5.46 5.80 1.08
CA CYS A 184 5.80 7.09 0.50
C CYS A 184 6.05 8.13 1.61
N PRO A 185 7.26 8.74 1.70
CA PRO A 185 7.53 9.71 2.77
C PRO A 185 6.77 11.05 2.62
N ASN A 186 6.24 11.35 1.43
CA ASN A 186 5.55 12.59 1.11
C ASN A 186 4.07 12.38 0.77
N ASP A 187 3.54 11.17 0.98
CA ASP A 187 2.12 10.83 0.79
C ASP A 187 1.52 11.25 -0.58
N ILE A 188 2.34 11.22 -1.64
CA ILE A 188 1.90 11.62 -2.99
C ILE A 188 1.14 10.51 -3.73
N LEU A 189 1.22 9.28 -3.25
CA LEU A 189 0.51 8.14 -3.82
C LEU A 189 -0.81 7.99 -3.08
N VAL A 190 -1.93 7.96 -3.80
CA VAL A 190 -3.27 7.75 -3.25
C VAL A 190 -4.01 6.72 -4.11
N PHE A 191 -5.03 6.05 -3.59
CA PHE A 191 -5.90 5.27 -4.47
C PHE A 191 -6.76 6.18 -5.34
N ALA A 192 -6.88 5.84 -6.61
CA ALA A 192 -7.86 6.40 -7.53
C ALA A 192 -8.62 5.25 -8.20
N LYS A 193 -9.91 5.44 -8.45
CA LYS A 193 -10.75 4.50 -9.22
C LYS A 193 -10.63 4.76 -10.71
N GLU A 194 -11.03 3.79 -11.54
CA GLU A 194 -11.05 3.97 -13.00
C GLU A 194 -12.07 5.01 -13.48
N SER A 195 -13.17 5.17 -12.73
CA SER A 195 -14.20 6.19 -12.94
C SER A 195 -13.72 7.61 -12.63
N GLU A 196 -12.72 7.74 -11.77
CA GLU A 196 -12.13 9.00 -11.33
C GLU A 196 -11.07 9.43 -12.34
N LYS A 197 -11.48 10.20 -13.36
CA LYS A 197 -10.57 10.55 -14.47
C LYS A 197 -9.78 11.84 -14.25
N VAL A 198 -10.29 12.77 -13.43
CA VAL A 198 -9.70 14.11 -13.31
C VAL A 198 -9.01 14.25 -11.98
N HIS A 199 -7.71 14.55 -12.03
CA HIS A 199 -6.87 14.58 -10.83
C HIS A 199 -5.97 15.81 -10.76
N VAL A 200 -5.71 16.25 -9.54
CA VAL A 200 -4.71 17.30 -9.25
C VAL A 200 -3.35 16.63 -9.00
N LEU A 201 -2.40 16.92 -9.88
CA LEU A 201 -1.04 16.38 -9.89
C LEU A 201 -0.07 17.21 -9.04
N CYS A 202 -0.50 17.66 -7.87
CA CYS A 202 0.33 18.41 -6.94
C CYS A 202 -0.12 18.17 -5.49
N MET A 203 0.84 18.23 -4.57
CA MET A 203 0.66 18.13 -3.12
C MET A 203 1.26 19.32 -2.36
N SER A 204 1.79 20.33 -3.07
CA SER A 204 2.36 21.51 -2.44
C SER A 204 1.29 22.37 -1.77
N HIS A 205 1.53 22.74 -0.52
CA HIS A 205 0.76 23.75 0.22
C HIS A 205 1.44 25.11 0.29
N ASP A 206 2.56 25.28 -0.42
CA ASP A 206 3.27 26.55 -0.49
C ASP A 206 2.47 27.61 -1.26
N LYS A 207 2.74 28.88 -0.93
CA LYS A 207 2.17 30.01 -1.67
C LYS A 207 2.68 30.01 -3.10
N GLY A 208 1.84 30.44 -4.05
CA GLY A 208 2.14 30.38 -5.47
C GLY A 208 3.47 31.03 -5.92
N LYS A 209 4.00 32.02 -5.21
CA LYS A 209 5.34 32.57 -5.49
C LYS A 209 6.45 31.54 -5.23
N ALA A 210 6.43 30.90 -4.06
CA ALA A 210 7.40 29.86 -3.69
C ALA A 210 7.25 28.60 -4.56
N VAL A 211 6.02 28.26 -4.94
CA VAL A 211 5.77 27.17 -5.89
C VAL A 211 6.44 27.46 -7.23
N LYS A 212 6.26 28.66 -7.80
CA LYS A 212 6.88 29.02 -9.09
C LYS A 212 8.40 29.09 -9.06
N GLU A 213 8.98 29.41 -7.90
CA GLU A 213 10.43 29.38 -7.70
C GLU A 213 10.97 27.93 -7.67
N SER A 214 10.16 26.96 -7.26
CA SER A 214 10.58 25.57 -7.10
C SER A 214 10.11 24.62 -8.21
N CYS A 215 8.96 24.86 -8.83
CA CYS A 215 8.30 23.94 -9.76
C CYS A 215 7.46 24.69 -10.80
N THR A 216 7.69 24.43 -12.09
CA THR A 216 6.99 25.11 -13.19
C THR A 216 5.56 24.61 -13.42
N VAL A 217 5.20 23.45 -12.86
CA VAL A 217 3.90 22.78 -13.02
C VAL A 217 3.13 22.61 -11.70
N GLY A 218 3.55 23.30 -10.64
CA GLY A 218 2.93 23.21 -9.32
C GLY A 218 1.64 24.02 -9.20
N CYS A 219 0.73 23.57 -8.31
CA CYS A 219 -0.49 24.33 -8.03
C CYS A 219 -0.15 25.62 -7.29
N ILE A 220 -0.65 26.75 -7.78
CA ILE A 220 -0.39 28.08 -7.21
C ILE A 220 -1.57 28.63 -6.38
N GLY A 221 -2.62 27.83 -6.16
CA GLY A 221 -3.78 28.22 -5.36
C GLY A 221 -4.62 29.36 -5.95
N CYS A 222 -4.64 29.55 -7.27
CA CYS A 222 -5.28 30.69 -7.94
C CYS A 222 -6.82 30.67 -7.95
N LYS A 223 -7.45 29.56 -7.55
CA LYS A 223 -8.91 29.35 -7.54
C LYS A 223 -9.63 29.43 -8.90
N ILE A 224 -8.90 29.40 -10.01
CA ILE A 224 -9.52 29.41 -11.35
C ILE A 224 -10.35 28.13 -11.57
N CYS A 225 -9.82 26.96 -11.21
CA CYS A 225 -10.53 25.68 -11.34
C CYS A 225 -11.80 25.62 -10.48
N GLU A 226 -11.72 26.03 -9.21
CA GLU A 226 -12.86 26.14 -8.28
C GLU A 226 -13.97 27.02 -8.85
N LYS A 227 -13.66 28.21 -9.37
CA LYS A 227 -14.66 29.14 -9.93
C LYS A 227 -15.31 28.68 -11.24
N ASN A 228 -14.69 27.75 -11.97
CA ASN A 228 -15.15 27.34 -13.29
C ASN A 228 -15.68 25.90 -13.31
N CYS A 229 -15.71 25.21 -12.17
CA CYS A 229 -16.30 23.89 -12.08
C CYS A 229 -17.83 24.01 -12.05
N PRO A 230 -18.56 23.47 -13.05
CA PRO A 230 -20.02 23.56 -13.08
C PRO A 230 -20.70 22.78 -11.95
N GLU A 231 -20.07 21.71 -11.47
CA GLU A 231 -20.57 20.83 -10.41
C GLU A 231 -20.07 21.22 -9.01
N GLU A 232 -19.32 22.33 -8.90
CA GLU A 232 -18.69 22.75 -7.65
C GLU A 232 -17.86 21.64 -6.97
N ALA A 233 -17.28 20.75 -7.77
CA ALA A 233 -16.51 19.60 -7.31
C ALA A 233 -15.09 19.97 -6.84
N ILE A 234 -14.64 21.22 -7.01
CA ILE A 234 -13.27 21.62 -6.73
C ILE A 234 -13.23 22.63 -5.60
N THR A 235 -12.46 22.34 -4.55
CA THR A 235 -12.21 23.28 -3.45
C THR A 235 -10.72 23.61 -3.39
N VAL A 236 -10.37 24.89 -3.24
CA VAL A 236 -8.98 25.29 -3.00
C VAL A 236 -8.79 25.67 -1.54
N THR A 237 -8.12 24.79 -0.79
CA THR A 237 -7.74 25.02 0.61
C THR A 237 -6.22 24.98 0.77
N LYS A 238 -5.67 25.83 1.66
CA LYS A 238 -4.21 25.89 1.92
C LYS A 238 -3.36 25.94 0.63
N PHE A 239 -3.77 26.78 -0.32
CA PHE A 239 -3.11 26.98 -1.63
C PHE A 239 -3.07 25.75 -2.57
N LEU A 240 -3.76 24.66 -2.23
CA LEU A 240 -3.87 23.45 -3.05
C LEU A 240 -5.31 23.23 -3.51
N ALA A 241 -5.48 22.75 -4.75
CA ALA A 241 -6.78 22.34 -5.26
C ALA A 241 -7.04 20.87 -4.93
N GLU A 242 -8.26 20.57 -4.49
CA GLU A 242 -8.75 19.22 -4.24
C GLU A 242 -10.06 19.01 -4.99
N ILE A 243 -10.24 17.81 -5.55
CA ILE A 243 -11.40 17.44 -6.35
C ILE A 243 -12.19 16.40 -5.57
N ASP A 244 -13.45 16.72 -5.31
CA ASP A 244 -14.47 15.80 -4.84
C ASP A 244 -14.90 14.92 -6.02
N GLN A 245 -14.45 13.66 -5.99
CA GLN A 245 -14.68 12.71 -7.07
C GLN A 245 -16.14 12.28 -7.19
N ASP A 246 -16.93 12.36 -6.10
CA ASP A 246 -18.35 12.01 -6.12
C ASP A 246 -19.19 13.02 -6.90
N LYS A 247 -18.69 14.25 -7.05
CA LYS A 247 -19.32 15.33 -7.84
C LYS A 247 -18.71 15.51 -9.22
N CYS A 248 -17.51 14.96 -9.47
CA CYS A 248 -16.79 15.22 -10.69
C CYS A 248 -17.42 14.49 -11.88
N THR A 249 -17.89 15.24 -12.88
CA THR A 249 -18.43 14.68 -14.14
C THR A 249 -17.36 14.45 -15.21
N ALA A 250 -16.08 14.65 -14.89
CA ALA A 250 -14.97 14.58 -15.82
C ALA A 250 -15.08 15.47 -17.08
N CYS A 251 -15.77 16.62 -16.97
CA CYS A 251 -16.00 17.53 -18.10
C CYS A 251 -14.73 18.23 -18.67
N GLY A 252 -13.60 18.21 -17.94
CA GLY A 252 -12.31 18.74 -18.43
C GLY A 252 -12.11 20.25 -18.35
N ILE A 253 -13.12 21.06 -18.01
CA ILE A 253 -13.01 22.55 -17.95
C ILE A 253 -11.86 23.01 -17.03
N CYS A 254 -11.68 22.34 -15.89
CA CYS A 254 -10.62 22.65 -14.94
C CYS A 254 -9.21 22.36 -15.46
N VAL A 255 -9.08 21.39 -16.38
CA VAL A 255 -7.82 21.04 -17.04
C VAL A 255 -7.45 22.15 -18.03
N GLU A 256 -8.39 22.54 -18.90
CA GLU A 256 -8.16 23.58 -19.90
C GLU A 256 -7.83 24.94 -19.30
N LYS A 257 -8.46 25.29 -18.17
CA LYS A 257 -8.27 26.60 -17.52
C LYS A 257 -7.10 26.65 -16.53
N CYS A 258 -6.42 25.54 -16.25
CA CYS A 258 -5.33 25.52 -15.28
C CYS A 258 -4.06 26.18 -15.87
N PRO A 259 -3.61 27.35 -15.37
CA PRO A 259 -2.45 28.05 -15.94
C PRO A 259 -1.10 27.36 -15.67
N GLN A 260 -1.09 26.31 -14.85
CA GLN A 260 0.11 25.54 -14.49
C GLN A 260 0.06 24.10 -15.02
N ASN A 261 -1.02 23.72 -15.74
CA ASN A 261 -1.24 22.34 -16.21
C ASN A 261 -1.11 21.29 -15.10
N THR A 262 -1.49 21.65 -13.87
CA THR A 262 -1.40 20.78 -12.69
C THR A 262 -2.59 19.82 -12.58
N ILE A 263 -3.68 20.07 -13.32
CA ILE A 263 -4.85 19.19 -13.34
C ILE A 263 -4.82 18.46 -14.68
N ALA A 264 -5.00 17.13 -14.67
CA ALA A 264 -4.99 16.32 -15.86
C ALA A 264 -6.11 15.28 -15.85
N ILE A 265 -6.48 14.83 -17.05
CA ILE A 265 -7.35 13.66 -17.25
C ILE A 265 -6.44 12.44 -17.44
N ARG A 266 -6.57 11.41 -16.60
CA ARG A 266 -5.79 10.17 -16.64
C ARG A 266 -6.66 8.95 -16.39
#